data_AF-A0A829ZVV8-F1
#
_entry.id   AF-A0A829ZVV8-F1
#
_cell.length_a   1.000
_cell.length_b   1.000
_cell.length_c   1.000
_cell.angle_alpha   90.00
_cell.angle_beta   90.00
_cell.angle_gamma   90.00
#
_symmetry.space_group_name_H-M   'P 1'
#
loop_
_entity.id
_entity.type
_entity.pdbx_description
1 polymer ?
#
loop_
_entity_poly.entity_id
_entity_poly.type
_entity_poly.pdbx_seq_one_letter_code
_entity_poly.pdbx_strand_id
1 'polypeptide(L)'
;MALITEAWPLEGDLYALYTQNQEVVKLAQRYGLKLMADYYDARTGKLLAMQFVGSKEIVESLIEQKVGEMPLLANPDIDFEFSTGIRKPVARKVACAGCGSVFQATSNRQKYCSRCKKIAYAEAHRKAVRKYYRKVKTDKLERL
;
A
#
# COMPACT_ATOMS: atom_id res chain seq x y z
N MET A 1 -13.27 12.08 20.20
CA MET A 1 -13.31 12.90 18.97
C MET A 1 -14.47 12.39 18.15
N ALA A 2 -15.43 13.23 17.79
CA ALA A 2 -16.51 12.82 16.89
C ALA A 2 -15.91 12.57 15.49
N LEU A 3 -16.23 11.44 14.88
CA LEU A 3 -15.77 11.12 13.53
C LEU A 3 -16.66 11.87 12.52
N ILE A 4 -16.04 12.57 11.58
CA ILE A 4 -16.76 13.40 10.60
C ILE A 4 -17.38 12.51 9.52
N THR A 5 -18.64 12.77 9.16
CA THR A 5 -19.34 12.17 8.02
C THR A 5 -20.17 13.26 7.35
N GLU A 6 -19.91 13.52 6.06
CA GLU A 6 -20.50 14.61 5.28
C GLU A 6 -20.84 14.13 3.87
N ALA A 7 -21.85 14.73 3.24
CA ALA A 7 -22.12 14.50 1.82
C ALA A 7 -22.47 15.78 1.09
N TRP A 8 -22.26 15.77 -0.22
CA TRP A 8 -22.62 16.84 -1.12
C TRP A 8 -23.04 16.29 -2.49
N PRO A 9 -23.91 17.01 -3.22
CA PRO A 9 -24.29 16.63 -4.57
C PRO A 9 -23.10 16.73 -5.54
N LEU A 10 -23.06 15.82 -6.49
CA LEU A 10 -22.21 15.84 -7.68
C LEU A 10 -23.09 16.09 -8.93
N GLU A 11 -22.52 15.95 -10.12
CA GLU A 11 -23.26 16.09 -11.37
C GLU A 11 -24.39 15.04 -11.49
N GLY A 12 -25.60 15.48 -11.80
CA GLY A 12 -26.80 14.63 -11.94
C GLY A 12 -27.36 14.16 -10.59
N ASP A 13 -27.76 12.89 -10.51
CA ASP A 13 -28.30 12.24 -9.30
C ASP A 13 -27.23 11.57 -8.42
N LEU A 14 -25.96 11.91 -8.65
CA LEU A 14 -24.83 11.37 -7.89
C LEU A 14 -24.52 12.24 -6.69
N TYR A 15 -24.20 11.60 -5.58
CA TYR A 15 -23.77 12.25 -4.34
C TYR A 15 -22.41 11.69 -3.92
N ALA A 16 -21.57 12.56 -3.38
CA ALA A 16 -20.34 12.19 -2.72
C ALA A 16 -20.59 12.04 -1.22
N LEU A 17 -20.06 10.96 -0.62
CA LEU A 17 -20.05 10.70 0.81
C LEU A 17 -18.61 10.69 1.30
N TYR A 18 -18.24 11.61 2.18
CA TYR A 18 -16.97 11.63 2.88
C TYR A 18 -17.17 11.13 4.31
N THR A 19 -16.36 10.18 4.76
CA THR A 19 -16.44 9.68 6.13
C THR A 19 -15.10 9.29 6.72
N GLN A 20 -14.91 9.60 8.00
CA GLN A 20 -13.85 9.09 8.86
C GLN A 20 -14.30 7.84 9.64
N ASN A 21 -15.60 7.52 9.61
CA ASN A 21 -16.17 6.43 10.37
C ASN A 21 -16.05 5.09 9.62
N GLN A 22 -15.28 4.17 10.19
CA GLN A 22 -15.05 2.83 9.64
C GLN A 22 -16.33 1.99 9.51
N GLU A 23 -17.37 2.25 10.30
CA GLU A 23 -18.67 1.56 10.17
C GLU A 23 -19.42 2.02 8.93
N VAL A 24 -19.45 3.34 8.69
CA VAL A 24 -20.07 3.94 7.50
C VAL A 24 -19.33 3.48 6.24
N VAL A 25 -18.00 3.36 6.28
CA VAL A 25 -17.19 2.78 5.19
C VAL A 25 -17.66 1.37 4.83
N LYS A 26 -17.85 0.49 5.83
CA LYS A 26 -18.32 -0.88 5.60
C LYS A 26 -19.72 -0.92 5.03
N LEU A 27 -20.61 -0.05 5.50
CA LEU A 27 -21.97 0.05 4.98
C LEU A 27 -21.97 0.56 3.53
N ALA A 28 -21.22 1.62 3.24
CA ALA A 28 -21.07 2.17 1.89
C ALA A 28 -20.59 1.11 0.89
N GLN A 29 -19.61 0.29 1.28
CA GLN A 29 -19.13 -0.84 0.49
C GLN A 29 -20.20 -1.91 0.28
N ARG A 30 -20.98 -2.25 1.32
CA ARG A 30 -22.08 -3.22 1.23
C ARG A 30 -23.20 -2.76 0.31
N TYR A 31 -23.54 -1.47 0.33
CA TYR A 31 -24.55 -0.89 -0.55
C TYR A 31 -24.03 -0.60 -1.96
N GLY A 32 -22.77 -0.95 -2.26
CA GLY A 32 -22.21 -0.84 -3.61
C GLY A 32 -21.81 0.57 -4.03
N LEU A 33 -21.58 1.49 -3.07
CA LEU A 33 -21.01 2.79 -3.40
C LEU A 33 -19.59 2.63 -3.94
N LYS A 34 -19.26 3.43 -4.95
CA LYS A 34 -17.94 3.40 -5.58
C LYS A 34 -16.96 4.27 -4.80
N LEU A 35 -15.80 3.71 -4.43
CA LEU A 35 -14.71 4.49 -3.83
C LEU A 35 -14.17 5.50 -4.85
N MET A 36 -14.09 6.77 -4.44
CA MET A 36 -13.59 7.88 -5.25
C MET A 36 -12.19 8.34 -4.80
N ALA A 37 -11.97 8.48 -3.50
CA ALA A 37 -10.70 8.96 -2.98
C ALA A 37 -10.40 8.44 -1.56
N ASP A 38 -9.12 8.26 -1.28
CA ASP A 38 -8.58 7.94 0.04
C ASP A 38 -7.76 9.13 0.56
N TYR A 39 -8.02 9.54 1.79
CA TYR A 39 -7.32 10.64 2.44
C TYR A 39 -6.40 10.10 3.53
N TYR A 40 -5.13 10.47 3.48
CA TYR A 40 -4.11 10.03 4.43
C TYR A 40 -3.60 11.22 5.25
N ASP A 41 -3.31 10.99 6.53
CA ASP A 41 -2.61 11.95 7.38
C ASP A 41 -1.17 12.12 6.88
N ALA A 42 -0.80 13.35 6.49
CA ALA A 42 0.52 13.67 5.97
C ALA A 42 1.66 13.44 6.97
N ARG A 43 1.39 13.44 8.29
CA ARG A 43 2.41 13.25 9.33
C ARG A 43 2.65 11.78 9.62
N THR A 44 1.57 10.99 9.72
CA THR A 44 1.64 9.59 10.15
C THR A 44 1.54 8.59 9.00
N GLY A 45 1.10 9.02 7.82
CA GLY A 45 0.83 8.15 6.67
C GLY A 45 -0.37 7.22 6.86
N LYS A 46 -1.15 7.39 7.94
CA LYS A 46 -2.32 6.54 8.23
C LYS A 46 -3.53 7.03 7.44
N LEU A 47 -4.40 6.09 7.04
CA LEU A 47 -5.67 6.41 6.41
C LEU A 47 -6.54 7.19 7.40
N LEU A 48 -6.97 8.38 7.00
CA LEU A 48 -7.74 9.32 7.79
C LEU A 48 -9.23 9.23 7.45
N ALA A 49 -9.56 9.24 6.16
CA ALA A 49 -10.93 9.27 5.67
C ALA A 49 -11.04 8.67 4.27
N MET A 50 -12.25 8.30 3.88
CA MET A 50 -12.56 7.79 2.55
C MET A 50 -13.74 8.55 1.97
N GLN A 51 -13.71 8.77 0.65
CA GLN A 51 -14.79 9.37 -0.10
C GLN A 51 -15.38 8.38 -1.09
N PHE A 52 -16.68 8.21 -1.04
CA PHE A 52 -17.48 7.35 -1.90
C PHE A 52 -18.39 8.19 -2.79
N VAL A 53 -18.84 7.61 -3.91
CA VAL A 53 -19.84 8.17 -4.80
C VAL A 53 -20.93 7.15 -5.06
N GLY A 54 -22.19 7.58 -5.03
CA GLY A 54 -23.34 6.74 -5.31
C GLY A 54 -24.61 7.56 -5.52
N SER A 55 -25.75 6.88 -5.58
CA SER A 55 -27.05 7.55 -5.66
C SER A 55 -27.34 8.33 -4.38
N LYS A 56 -28.06 9.44 -4.56
CA LYS A 56 -28.52 10.31 -3.47
C LYS A 56 -29.18 9.54 -2.32
N GLU A 57 -30.11 8.64 -2.64
CA GLU A 57 -30.90 7.87 -1.65
C GLU A 57 -30.02 7.04 -0.71
N ILE A 58 -28.97 6.41 -1.24
CA ILE A 58 -28.08 5.57 -0.44
C ILE A 58 -27.13 6.46 0.40
N VAL A 59 -26.67 7.58 -0.14
CA VAL A 59 -25.80 8.52 0.59
C VAL A 59 -26.55 9.18 1.75
N GLU A 60 -27.79 9.63 1.53
CA GLU A 60 -28.62 10.25 2.56
C GLU A 60 -28.97 9.27 3.69
N SER A 61 -29.31 8.02 3.36
CA SER A 61 -29.60 6.99 4.37
C SER A 61 -28.39 6.64 5.24
N LEU A 62 -27.18 6.71 4.69
CA LEU A 62 -25.92 6.51 5.44
C LEU A 62 -25.62 7.67 6.41
N ILE A 63 -26.01 8.90 6.07
CA ILE A 63 -25.82 10.08 6.93
C ILE A 63 -26.83 10.09 8.08
N GLU A 64 -28.09 9.78 7.80
CA GLU A 64 -29.16 9.83 8.81
C GLU A 64 -29.02 8.75 9.89
N GLN A 65 -28.05 7.84 9.78
CA GLN A 65 -27.84 6.72 10.72
C GLN A 65 -29.15 5.96 11.01
N LYS A 66 -30.05 5.81 10.03
CA LYS A 66 -31.14 4.82 10.06
C LYS A 66 -30.56 3.43 9.82
N VAL A 67 -29.60 3.05 10.67
CA VAL A 67 -28.92 1.76 10.69
C VAL A 67 -29.91 0.75 11.27
N GLY A 68 -30.88 0.31 10.48
CA GLY A 68 -31.87 -0.67 10.93
C GLY A 68 -32.91 -1.12 9.91
N GLU A 69 -33.29 -0.28 8.94
CA GLU A 69 -34.54 -0.53 8.19
C GLU A 69 -34.44 -0.59 6.66
N MET A 70 -33.25 -0.48 6.05
CA MET A 70 -33.15 -0.64 4.59
C MET A 70 -32.87 -2.08 4.16
N PRO A 71 -33.60 -2.60 3.15
CA PRO A 71 -33.37 -3.93 2.64
C PRO A 71 -31.98 -3.97 2.01
N LEU A 72 -31.21 -4.98 2.39
CA LEU A 72 -30.01 -5.39 1.68
C LEU A 72 -30.42 -5.57 0.21
N LEU A 73 -29.93 -4.72 -0.68
CA LEU A 73 -29.86 -5.07 -2.10
C LEU A 73 -28.87 -6.23 -2.17
N ALA A 74 -29.38 -7.43 -1.98
CA ALA A 74 -28.70 -8.66 -2.29
C ALA A 74 -28.46 -8.62 -3.80
N ASN A 75 -27.27 -8.18 -4.20
CA ASN A 75 -26.67 -8.69 -5.42
C ASN A 75 -26.06 -10.04 -5.04
N PRO A 76 -26.70 -11.19 -5.38
CA PRO A 76 -26.19 -12.50 -5.01
C PRO A 76 -24.94 -12.93 -5.80
N ASP A 77 -24.45 -12.12 -6.75
CA ASP A 77 -23.35 -12.53 -7.65
C ASP A 77 -22.12 -11.61 -7.59
N ILE A 78 -21.86 -10.99 -6.44
CA ILE A 78 -20.53 -10.44 -6.20
C ILE A 78 -19.92 -11.25 -5.06
N ASP A 79 -19.26 -12.34 -5.44
CA ASP A 79 -18.15 -12.91 -4.68
C ASP A 79 -17.08 -11.82 -4.53
N PHE A 80 -17.34 -10.83 -3.68
CA PHE A 80 -16.32 -9.91 -3.21
C PHE A 80 -15.54 -10.68 -2.15
N GLU A 81 -14.81 -11.71 -2.61
CA GLU A 81 -13.64 -12.17 -1.92
C GLU A 81 -12.84 -10.92 -1.65
N PHE A 82 -12.75 -10.57 -0.38
CA PHE A 82 -11.81 -9.58 0.11
C PHE A 82 -10.43 -10.16 -0.18
N SER A 83 -9.98 -10.01 -1.43
CA SER A 83 -8.62 -10.26 -1.78
C SER A 83 -7.88 -9.15 -1.02
N THR A 84 -7.40 -9.50 0.17
CA THR A 84 -6.13 -9.01 0.70
C THR A 84 -5.00 -9.43 -0.25
N GLY A 85 -5.24 -9.36 -1.56
CA GLY A 85 -4.33 -9.56 -2.65
C GLY A 85 -3.39 -8.38 -2.65
N ILE A 86 -2.51 -8.36 -1.64
CA ILE A 86 -1.11 -8.06 -1.85
C ILE A 86 -0.75 -8.91 -3.06
N ARG A 87 -0.88 -8.35 -4.26
CA ARG A 87 -0.51 -9.00 -5.52
C ARG A 87 0.94 -9.36 -5.33
N LYS A 88 1.22 -10.62 -4.95
CA LYS A 88 2.59 -11.05 -4.67
C LYS A 88 3.37 -10.73 -5.94
N PRO A 89 4.43 -9.91 -5.86
CA PRO A 89 5.16 -9.52 -7.05
C PRO A 89 5.60 -10.79 -7.75
N VAL A 90 5.16 -10.94 -9.01
CA VAL A 90 5.51 -12.11 -9.83
C VAL A 90 7.03 -12.18 -9.89
N ALA A 91 7.58 -13.25 -9.35
CA ALA A 91 9.01 -13.36 -9.17
C ALA A 91 9.69 -13.42 -10.55
N ARG A 92 10.51 -12.40 -10.83
CA ARG A 92 11.11 -12.17 -12.15
C ARG A 92 12.32 -13.08 -12.35
N LYS A 93 12.46 -13.62 -13.56
CA LYS A 93 13.67 -14.35 -13.98
C LYS A 93 14.72 -13.32 -14.42
N VAL A 94 15.88 -13.32 -13.77
CA VAL A 94 16.98 -12.38 -14.02
C VAL A 94 18.28 -13.15 -14.19
N ALA A 95 19.16 -12.70 -15.07
CA ALA A 95 20.49 -13.27 -15.24
C ALA A 95 21.42 -12.85 -14.09
N CYS A 96 22.20 -13.79 -13.55
CA CYS A 96 23.17 -13.49 -12.51
C CYS A 96 24.38 -12.74 -13.06
N ALA A 97 24.74 -11.61 -12.46
CA ALA A 97 25.91 -10.83 -12.84
C ALA A 97 27.27 -11.53 -12.57
N GLY A 98 27.29 -12.62 -11.80
CA GLY A 98 28.51 -13.37 -11.48
C GLY A 98 28.73 -14.61 -12.37
N CYS A 99 27.68 -15.41 -12.58
CA CYS A 99 27.79 -16.68 -13.33
C CYS A 99 26.96 -16.72 -14.63
N GLY A 100 26.22 -15.66 -14.96
CA GLY A 100 25.37 -15.59 -16.16
C GLY A 100 24.08 -16.41 -16.10
N SER A 101 23.97 -17.37 -15.18
CA SER A 101 22.80 -18.24 -15.06
C SER A 101 21.53 -17.45 -14.71
N VAL A 102 20.40 -17.84 -15.30
CA VAL A 102 19.08 -17.26 -15.01
C VAL A 102 18.56 -17.81 -13.68
N PHE A 103 18.12 -16.93 -12.79
CA PHE A 103 17.54 -17.32 -11.50
C PHE A 103 16.29 -16.48 -11.19
N GLN A 104 15.47 -16.96 -10.26
CA GLN A 104 14.25 -16.27 -9.84
C GLN A 104 14.60 -15.29 -8.70
N ALA A 105 14.50 -13.98 -8.99
CA ALA A 105 14.84 -12.93 -8.04
C ALA A 105 13.68 -12.66 -7.07
N THR A 106 13.98 -12.58 -5.77
CA THR A 106 12.98 -12.23 -4.74
C THR A 106 12.79 -10.73 -4.60
N SER A 107 13.73 -9.93 -5.11
CA SER A 107 13.72 -8.47 -5.07
C SER A 107 14.30 -7.89 -6.35
N ASN A 108 13.76 -6.74 -6.79
CA ASN A 108 14.27 -5.98 -7.93
C ASN A 108 15.74 -5.56 -7.79
N ARG A 109 16.28 -5.54 -6.55
CA ARG A 109 17.69 -5.18 -6.29
C ARG A 109 18.66 -6.38 -6.38
N GLN A 110 18.16 -7.60 -6.51
CA GLN A 110 18.99 -8.80 -6.46
C GLN A 110 19.69 -9.04 -7.80
N LYS A 111 21.01 -8.81 -7.84
CA LYS A 111 21.84 -8.99 -9.05
C LYS A 111 22.53 -10.36 -9.14
N TYR A 112 22.62 -11.09 -8.03
CA TYR A 112 23.38 -12.33 -7.93
C TYR A 112 22.49 -13.50 -7.49
N CYS A 113 22.78 -14.69 -8.03
CA CYS A 113 22.21 -15.94 -7.54
C CYS A 113 22.69 -16.21 -6.10
N SER A 114 22.06 -17.16 -5.40
CA SER A 114 22.37 -17.50 -4.01
C SER A 114 23.84 -17.83 -3.76
N ARG A 115 24.50 -18.49 -4.73
CA ARG A 115 25.93 -18.83 -4.69
C ARG A 115 26.82 -17.60 -4.87
N CYS A 116 26.64 -16.86 -5.97
CA CYS A 116 27.45 -15.68 -6.28
C CYS A 116 27.23 -14.53 -5.28
N LYS A 117 26.06 -14.47 -4.63
CA LYS A 117 25.76 -13.48 -3.59
C LYS A 117 26.78 -13.52 -2.45
N LYS A 118 27.15 -14.73 -1.99
CA LYS A 118 28.12 -14.89 -0.89
C LYS A 118 29.52 -14.42 -1.30
N ILE A 119 29.92 -14.73 -2.53
CA ILE A 119 31.24 -14.36 -3.07
C ILE A 119 31.32 -12.83 -3.23
N ALA A 120 30.33 -12.22 -3.89
CA ALA A 120 30.28 -10.78 -4.09
C ALA A 120 30.23 -10.01 -2.76
N TYR A 121 29.50 -10.53 -1.76
CA TYR A 121 29.47 -9.95 -0.42
C TYR A 121 30.86 -9.99 0.24
N ALA A 122 31.55 -11.13 0.20
CA ALA A 122 32.88 -11.27 0.78
C ALA A 122 33.91 -10.33 0.13
N GLU A 123 33.86 -10.17 -1.20
CA GLU A 123 34.73 -9.24 -1.92
C GLU A 123 34.45 -7.78 -1.57
N ALA A 124 33.18 -7.39 -1.55
CA ALA A 124 32.76 -6.04 -1.16
C ALA A 124 33.20 -5.73 0.28
N HIS A 125 33.04 -6.69 1.19
CA HIS A 125 33.47 -6.58 2.58
C HIS A 125 34.99 -6.40 2.68
N ARG A 126 35.79 -7.23 2.01
CA ARG A 126 37.26 -7.10 1.97
C ARG A 126 37.69 -5.73 1.44
N LYS A 127 37.03 -5.22 0.39
CA LYS A 127 37.32 -3.90 -0.19
C LYS A 127 36.99 -2.77 0.80
N ALA A 128 35.85 -2.87 1.49
CA ALA A 128 35.44 -1.90 2.51
C ALA A 128 36.43 -1.87 3.69
N VAL A 129 36.82 -3.04 4.20
CA VAL A 129 37.81 -3.17 5.29
C VAL A 129 39.15 -2.56 4.89
N ARG A 130 39.66 -2.87 3.68
CA ARG A 130 40.90 -2.26 3.17
C ARG A 130 40.80 -0.73 3.10
N LYS A 131 39.67 -0.20 2.64
CA LYS A 131 39.44 1.25 2.58
C LYS A 131 39.40 1.87 3.98
N TYR A 132 38.74 1.22 4.93
CA TYR A 132 38.70 1.65 6.32
C TYR A 132 40.09 1.74 6.94
N TYR A 133 40.91 0.67 6.84
CA TYR A 133 42.27 0.69 7.37
C TYR A 133 43.17 1.73 6.71
N ARG A 134 43.03 1.95 5.40
CA ARG A 134 43.76 3.04 4.73
C ARG A 134 43.41 4.40 5.31
N LYS A 135 42.12 4.67 5.52
CA LYS A 135 41.65 5.92 6.12
C LYS A 135 42.15 6.09 7.56
N VAL A 136 42.03 5.06 8.39
CA VAL A 136 42.53 5.12 9.78
C VAL A 136 44.04 5.35 9.82
N LYS A 137 44.80 4.75 8.89
CA LYS A 137 46.25 4.96 8.80
C LYS A 137 46.59 6.40 8.39
N THR A 138 45.89 6.99 7.41
CA THR A 138 46.10 8.38 7.00
C THR A 138 45.75 9.35 8.12
N ASP A 139 44.58 9.18 8.76
CA ASP A 139 44.12 10.04 9.84
C ASP A 139 45.06 9.97 11.07
N LYS A 140 45.72 8.83 11.31
CA LYS A 140 46.72 8.68 12.37
C LYS A 140 48.05 9.38 12.02
N LEU A 141 48.42 9.40 10.73
CA LEU A 141 49.64 10.06 10.27
C LEU A 141 49.51 11.59 10.32
N GLU A 142 48.31 12.12 10.04
CA GLU A 142 48.02 13.56 10.08
C GLU A 142 47.92 14.15 11.51
N ARG A 143 47.87 13.28 12.53
CA ARG A 143 47.78 13.68 13.95
C ARG A 143 49.12 13.65 14.69
N LEU A 144 50.20 13.26 14.01
CA LEU A 144 51.58 13.25 14.52
C LEU A 144 52.35 14.42 13.92
#